data_AF-V4PLL5-F1
#
_entry.id   AF-V4PLL5-F1
#
_cell.length_a   1.000
_cell.length_b   1.000
_cell.length_c   1.000
_cell.angle_alpha   90.00
_cell.angle_beta   90.00
_cell.angle_gamma   90.00
#
_symmetry.space_group_name_H-M   'P 1'
#
loop_
_entity.id
_entity.type
_entity.pdbx_description
1 polymer ?
#
loop_
_entity_poly.entity_id
_entity_poly.type
_entity_poly.pdbx_seq_one_letter_code
_entity_poly.pdbx_strand_id
1 'polypeptide(L)'
;MADPYHLQRFVDAQQLQYPQALAELRSGRKRTHWMWFIFPQLQGLGRSAMAQRYAISGRAEAEAYLQHPLLGHVCWPAPRRC
;
A
#
# COMPACT_ATOMS: atom_id res chain seq x y z
N MET A 1 13.86 -15.06 -7.53
CA MET A 1 13.75 -13.74 -6.86
C MET A 1 13.12 -13.98 -5.51
N ALA A 2 13.86 -13.81 -4.42
CA ALA A 2 13.30 -14.01 -3.09
C ALA A 2 12.33 -12.84 -2.81
N ASP A 3 11.09 -13.15 -2.47
CA ASP A 3 10.13 -12.21 -1.90
C ASP A 3 9.98 -12.54 -0.39
N PRO A 4 11.01 -12.27 0.43
CA PRO A 4 11.02 -12.68 1.84
C PRO A 4 9.91 -12.02 2.65
N TYR A 5 9.33 -10.93 2.15
CA TYR A 5 8.27 -10.17 2.79
C TYR A 5 6.91 -10.36 2.13
N HIS A 6 6.77 -11.22 1.12
CA HIS A 6 5.51 -11.44 0.40
C HIS A 6 4.88 -10.14 -0.13
N LEU A 7 5.68 -9.22 -0.68
CA LEU A 7 5.26 -7.92 -1.19
C LEU A 7 4.25 -8.02 -2.35
N GLN A 8 4.20 -9.14 -3.06
CA GLN A 8 3.23 -9.39 -4.12
C GLN A 8 1.78 -9.18 -3.65
N ARG A 9 1.48 -9.43 -2.36
CA ARG A 9 0.15 -9.20 -1.78
C ARG A 9 -0.33 -7.76 -1.96
N PHE A 10 0.57 -6.78 -1.91
CA PHE A 10 0.24 -5.39 -2.12
C PHE A 10 -0.05 -5.10 -3.58
N VAL A 11 0.77 -5.64 -4.49
CA VAL A 11 0.61 -5.47 -5.94
C VAL A 11 -0.74 -6.02 -6.38
N ASP A 12 -1.08 -7.25 -5.98
CA ASP A 12 -2.33 -7.90 -6.36
C ASP A 12 -3.56 -7.11 -5.88
N ALA A 13 -3.50 -6.61 -4.64
CA ALA A 13 -4.59 -5.82 -4.05
C ALA A 13 -4.71 -4.43 -4.71
N GLN A 14 -3.58 -3.79 -5.00
CA GLN A 14 -3.54 -2.49 -5.67
C GLN A 14 -4.03 -2.59 -7.11
N GLN A 15 -3.64 -3.63 -7.86
CA GLN A 15 -4.02 -3.78 -9.27
C GLN A 15 -5.53 -3.71 -9.49
N LEU A 16 -6.32 -4.29 -8.57
CA LEU A 16 -7.78 -4.31 -8.67
C LEU A 16 -8.45 -2.99 -8.26
N GLN A 17 -7.82 -2.21 -7.36
CA GLN A 17 -8.46 -1.05 -6.73
C GLN A 17 -7.80 0.29 -7.08
N TYR A 18 -6.66 0.28 -7.76
CA TYR A 18 -5.92 1.48 -8.14
C TYR A 18 -6.76 2.48 -8.96
N PRO A 19 -7.52 2.08 -10.00
CA PRO A 19 -8.34 3.02 -10.76
C PRO A 19 -9.40 3.71 -9.90
N GLN A 20 -10.04 2.97 -8.99
CA GLN A 20 -11.06 3.51 -8.09
C GLN A 20 -10.43 4.44 -7.06
N ALA A 21 -9.32 4.02 -6.45
CA ALA A 21 -8.62 4.78 -5.44
C ALA A 21 -8.11 6.13 -6.01
N LEU A 22 -7.58 6.11 -7.24
CA LEU A 22 -7.15 7.32 -7.94
C LEU A 22 -8.33 8.27 -8.24
N ALA A 23 -9.50 7.74 -8.62
CA ALA A 23 -10.70 8.56 -8.84
C ALA A 23 -11.20 9.21 -7.54
N GLU A 24 -11.20 8.46 -6.43
CA GLU A 24 -11.62 8.96 -5.11
C GLU A 24 -10.71 10.07 -4.59
N LEU A 25 -9.40 9.95 -4.80
CA LEU A 25 -8.48 11.02 -4.50
C LEU A 25 -8.69 12.28 -5.33
N ARG A 26 -8.84 12.11 -6.65
CA ARG A 26 -9.04 13.24 -7.55
C ARG A 26 -10.32 13.99 -7.21
N SER A 27 -11.33 13.27 -6.71
CA SER A 27 -12.56 13.86 -6.17
C SER A 27 -12.45 14.35 -4.72
N GLY A 28 -11.29 14.18 -4.07
CA GLY A 28 -11.02 14.62 -2.70
C GLY A 28 -11.80 13.87 -1.62
N ARG A 29 -12.44 12.74 -1.95
CA ARG A 29 -13.30 11.99 -1.02
C ARG A 29 -13.08 10.49 -1.18
N LYS A 30 -12.49 9.89 -0.15
CA LYS A 30 -12.36 8.43 -0.02
C LYS A 30 -13.70 7.81 0.33
N ARG A 31 -14.08 6.73 -0.37
CA ARG A 31 -15.36 6.01 -0.24
C ARG A 31 -15.18 4.51 -0.10
N THR A 32 -14.19 3.89 -0.76
CA THR A 32 -13.98 2.44 -0.70
C THR A 32 -12.74 2.03 0.10
N HIS A 33 -12.52 0.73 0.21
CA HIS A 33 -11.70 0.09 1.23
C HIS A 33 -10.27 -0.24 0.77
N TRP A 34 -9.53 0.78 0.32
CA TRP A 34 -8.16 0.59 -0.22
C TRP A 34 -7.01 1.08 0.65
N MET A 35 -7.28 1.67 1.82
CA MET A 35 -6.24 2.31 2.63
C MET A 35 -5.14 1.33 3.05
N TRP A 36 -5.49 0.10 3.43
CA TRP A 36 -4.53 -0.82 4.06
C TRP A 36 -3.38 -1.25 3.15
N PHE A 37 -3.59 -1.31 1.84
CA PHE A 37 -2.58 -1.77 0.89
C PHE A 37 -2.06 -0.67 -0.04
N ILE A 38 -2.73 0.49 -0.11
CA ILE A 38 -2.18 1.70 -0.75
C ILE A 38 -1.33 2.51 0.24
N PHE A 39 -1.75 2.59 1.50
CA PHE A 39 -1.03 3.24 2.60
C PHE A 39 -0.89 2.28 3.78
N PRO A 40 -0.02 1.27 3.66
CA PRO A 40 0.14 0.29 4.72
C PRO A 40 0.76 0.92 5.97
N GLN A 41 0.33 0.40 7.12
CA GLN A 41 0.81 0.84 8.42
C GLN A 41 1.71 -0.24 9.06
N LEU A 42 2.46 0.13 10.09
CA LEU A 42 3.22 -0.83 10.86
C LEU A 42 2.32 -1.84 11.58
N GLN A 43 2.82 -3.07 11.70
CA GLN A 43 2.17 -4.13 12.46
C GLN A 43 1.88 -3.68 13.89
N GLY A 44 0.68 -4.00 14.38
CA GLY A 44 0.22 -3.65 15.73
C GLY A 44 -0.54 -2.34 15.84
N LEU A 45 -0.49 -1.45 14.83
CA LEU A 45 -1.27 -0.20 14.85
C LEU A 45 -2.77 -0.42 14.58
N GLY A 46 -3.09 -1.34 13.67
CA GLY A 46 -4.46 -1.69 13.34
C GLY A 46 -4.89 -3.05 13.88
N ARG A 47 -6.15 -3.13 14.30
CA ARG A 47 -6.75 -4.34 14.87
C ARG A 47 -7.63 -5.13 13.90
N SER A 48 -8.00 -4.55 12.75
CA SER A 48 -8.83 -5.25 11.77
C SER A 48 -8.02 -6.32 11.04
N ALA A 49 -8.71 -7.37 10.56
CA ALA A 49 -8.07 -8.43 9.79
C ALA A 49 -7.32 -7.91 8.54
N MET A 50 -7.85 -6.88 7.87
CA MET A 50 -7.16 -6.24 6.74
C MET A 50 -5.96 -5.41 7.17
N ALA A 51 -6.05 -4.73 8.31
CA ALA A 51 -4.90 -3.99 8.85
C ALA A 51 -3.76 -4.93 9.24
N GLN A 52 -4.06 -6.13 9.75
CA GLN A 52 -3.06 -7.13 10.07
C GLN A 52 -2.49 -7.80 8.82
N ARG A 53 -3.34 -8.13 7.83
CA ARG A 53 -2.92 -8.75 6.56
C ARG A 53 -1.95 -7.88 5.75
N TYR A 54 -2.19 -6.58 5.73
CA TYR A 54 -1.38 -5.62 4.96
C TYR A 54 -0.47 -4.77 5.84
N ALA A 55 -0.24 -5.19 7.09
CA ALA A 55 0.71 -4.52 7.94
C ALA A 55 2.15 -4.77 7.44
N ILE A 56 3.00 -3.77 7.61
CA ILE A 56 4.44 -3.86 7.45
C ILE A 56 5.02 -4.33 8.78
N SER A 57 5.71 -5.46 8.78
CA SER A 57 6.27 -6.13 9.97
C SER A 57 7.39 -5.33 10.65
N GLY A 58 8.09 -4.47 9.90
CA GLY A 58 9.15 -3.64 10.44
C GLY A 58 9.92 -2.88 9.38
N ARG A 59 11.05 -2.29 9.80
CA ARG A 59 11.86 -1.40 8.97
C ARG A 59 12.36 -2.07 7.69
N ALA A 60 12.87 -3.29 7.76
CA ALA A 60 13.43 -3.97 6.60
C ALA A 60 12.36 -4.27 5.52
N GLU A 61 11.14 -4.60 5.93
CA GLU A 61 10.01 -4.74 5.00
C GLU A 61 9.59 -3.39 4.43
N ALA A 62 9.58 -2.31 5.23
CA ALA A 62 9.29 -0.97 4.75
C ALA A 62 10.30 -0.52 3.68
N GLU A 63 11.60 -0.79 3.90
CA GLU A 63 12.66 -0.51 2.94
C GLU A 63 12.47 -1.33 1.66
N ALA A 64 12.13 -2.61 1.78
CA ALA A 64 11.84 -3.47 0.62
C ALA A 64 10.60 -2.99 -0.16
N TYR A 65 9.54 -2.56 0.54
CA TYR A 65 8.34 -1.98 -0.07
C TYR A 65 8.67 -0.72 -0.88
N LEU A 66 9.49 0.18 -0.32
CA LEU A 66 9.91 1.42 -0.99
C LEU A 66 10.87 1.18 -2.16
N GLN A 67 11.71 0.14 -2.10
CA GLN A 67 12.61 -0.23 -3.19
C GLN A 67 11.92 -1.06 -4.29
N HIS A 68 10.69 -1.52 -4.05
CA HIS A 68 9.98 -2.35 -5.00
C HIS A 68 9.63 -1.55 -6.28
N PRO A 69 9.97 -2.05 -7.49
CA PRO A 69 9.82 -1.30 -8.75
C PRO A 69 8.42 -0.77 -9.04
N LEU A 70 7.38 -1.44 -8.54
CA LEU A 70 5.98 -1.02 -8.72
C LEU A 70 5.41 -0.27 -7.51
N LEU A 71 5.83 -0.60 -6.28
CA LEU A 71 5.19 -0.06 -5.06
C LEU A 71 5.85 1.24 -4.62
N GLY A 72 7.18 1.35 -4.77
CA GLY A 72 7.93 2.58 -4.48
C GLY A 72 7.73 3.69 -5.53
N HIS A 73 7.42 3.30 -6.77
CA HIS A 73 7.21 4.23 -7.88
C HIS A 73 5.75 4.64 -8.08
N VAL A 74 4.82 4.13 -7.26
CA VAL A 74 3.41 4.51 -7.40
C VAL A 74 3.27 5.97 -6.97
N CYS A 75 3.27 6.87 -7.95
CA CYS A 75 3.11 8.29 -7.69
C CYS A 75 1.62 8.56 -7.42
N TRP A 76 1.21 8.30 -6.19
CA TRP A 76 -0.04 8.81 -5.65
C TRP A 76 0.03 10.35 -5.66
N PRO A 77 -1.08 11.09 -5.85
CA PRO A 77 -1.10 12.53 -5.65
C PRO A 77 -0.88 12.86 -4.17
N ALA A 78 0.36 12.71 -3.73
CA ALA A 78 0.91 13.20 -2.49
C ALA A 78 1.77 14.43 -2.84
N PRO A 79 1.79 15.47 -2.00
CA PRO A 79 2.44 16.72 -2.35
C PRO A 79 3.97 16.64 -2.48
N ARG A 80 4.63 15.51 -2.16
CA ARG A 80 6.10 15.43 -2.21
C ARG A 80 6.59 14.03 -2.57
N ARG A 81 7.26 13.95 -3.73
CA ARG A 81 8.07 12.86 -4.30
C ARG A 81 7.29 11.79 -5.09
N CYS A 82 7.20 12.00 -6.41
CA CYS A 82 7.89 11.08 -7.30
C CYS A 82 9.39 11.47 -7.27
#